data_AF-A0A9P7XG46-F1
#
_entry.id   AF-A0A9P7XG46-F1
#
_cell.length_a   1.000
_cell.length_b   1.000
_cell.length_c   1.000
_cell.angle_alpha   90.00
_cell.angle_beta   90.00
_cell.angle_gamma   90.00
#
_symmetry.space_group_name_H-M   'P 1'
#
loop_
_entity.id
_entity.type
_entity.pdbx_description
1 polymer ?
#
loop_
_entity_poly.entity_id
_entity_poly.type
_entity_poly.pdbx_seq_one_letter_code
_entity_poly.pdbx_strand_id
1 'polypeptide(L)'
;MPGALGWIANIICISWTSFIAVILCFPTYLPTTAQTMNYAGVIFAGVLSLALTWYMLSAHKHYHGPQGNLMTRMGATEEEQQSESDETKTSRSPA
;
A
#
# COMPACT_ATOMS: atom_id res chain seq x y z
N MET A 1 8.74 9.58 -14.94
CA MET A 1 8.28 8.75 -16.08
C MET A 1 8.69 7.30 -15.79
N PRO A 2 7.84 6.27 -15.85
CA PRO A 2 6.42 6.26 -16.22
C PRO A 2 5.55 5.65 -15.11
N GLY A 3 4.74 6.48 -14.42
CA GLY A 3 3.70 5.97 -13.51
C GLY A 3 2.68 5.05 -14.19
N ALA A 4 2.55 5.17 -15.52
CA ALA A 4 1.71 4.31 -16.35
C ALA A 4 2.21 2.86 -16.44
N LEU A 5 3.52 2.61 -16.53
CA LEU A 5 4.06 1.24 -16.58
C LEU A 5 3.81 0.49 -15.27
N GLY A 6 3.98 1.18 -14.13
CA GLY A 6 3.68 0.63 -12.82
C GLY A 6 2.19 0.32 -12.66
N TRP A 7 1.31 1.21 -13.13
CA TRP A 7 -0.13 0.97 -13.11
C TRP A 7 -0.55 -0.22 -13.99
N ILE A 8 -0.04 -0.29 -15.21
CA ILE A 8 -0.33 -1.40 -16.13
C ILE A 8 0.18 -2.72 -15.54
N ALA A 9 1.40 -2.75 -14.99
CA ALA A 9 1.95 -3.94 -14.35
C ALA A 9 1.09 -4.41 -13.17
N ASN A 10 0.62 -3.50 -12.32
CA ASN A 10 -0.28 -3.84 -11.22
C ASN A 10 -1.61 -4.42 -11.72
N ILE A 11 -2.21 -3.83 -12.75
CA ILE A 11 -3.45 -4.35 -13.35
C ILE A 11 -3.24 -5.76 -13.90
N ILE A 12 -2.11 -6.00 -14.59
CA ILE A 12 -1.76 -7.32 -15.11
C ILE A 12 -1.55 -8.32 -13.96
N CYS A 13 -0.86 -7.94 -12.89
CA CYS A 13 -0.67 -8.81 -11.73
C CYS A 13 -2.01 -9.18 -11.06
N ILE A 14 -2.91 -8.21 -10.88
CA ILE A 14 -4.22 -8.45 -10.27
C ILE A 14 -5.09 -9.34 -11.15
N SER A 15 -5.13 -9.07 -12.47
CA SER A 15 -5.91 -9.86 -13.42
C SER A 15 -5.37 -11.28 -13.53
N TRP A 16 -4.04 -11.45 -13.62
CA TRP A 16 -3.38 -12.75 -13.69
C TRP A 16 -3.60 -13.57 -12.41
N THR A 17 -3.49 -12.94 -11.24
CA THR A 17 -3.75 -13.59 -9.95
C THR A 17 -5.20 -14.06 -9.86
N SER A 18 -6.15 -13.21 -10.28
CA SER A 18 -7.58 -13.55 -10.29
C SER A 18 -7.87 -14.69 -11.27
N PHE A 19 -7.24 -14.69 -12.44
CA PHE A 19 -7.37 -15.73 -13.45
C PHE A 19 -6.90 -17.10 -12.94
N ILE A 20 -5.70 -17.17 -12.33
CA ILE A 20 -5.19 -18.42 -11.75
C ILE A 20 -6.08 -18.89 -10.59
N ALA A 21 -6.56 -17.97 -9.74
CA ALA A 21 -7.43 -18.33 -8.63
C ALA A 21 -8.71 -19.05 -9.10
N VAL A 22 -9.30 -18.61 -10.23
CA VAL A 22 -10.47 -19.26 -10.83
C VAL A 22 -10.11 -20.60 -11.47
N ILE A 23 -8.97 -20.69 -12.18
CA ILE A 23 -8.52 -21.94 -12.80
C ILE A 23 -8.25 -23.03 -11.78
N LEU A 24 -7.67 -22.68 -10.63
CA LEU A 24 -7.43 -23.63 -9.55
C LEU A 24 -8.72 -24.18 -8.93
N CYS A 25 -9.87 -23.53 -9.15
CA CYS A 25 -11.17 -24.07 -8.76
C CYS A 25 -11.72 -25.10 -9.76
N PHE A 26 -11.20 -25.18 -10.98
CA PHE A 26 -11.64 -26.18 -11.94
C PHE A 26 -11.04 -27.55 -11.63
N PRO A 27 -11.86 -28.62 -11.68
CA PRO A 27 -11.36 -29.97 -11.48
C PRO A 27 -10.53 -30.44 -12.66
N THR A 28 -9.42 -31.12 -12.35
CA THR A 28 -8.49 -31.67 -13.36
C THR A 28 -9.04 -32.92 -14.07
N TYR A 29 -10.11 -33.53 -13.56
CA TYR A 29 -10.72 -34.74 -14.11
C TYR A 29 -12.21 -34.84 -13.77
N LEU A 30 -12.98 -35.43 -14.70
CA LEU A 30 -14.39 -35.79 -14.54
C LEU A 30 -14.50 -37.31 -14.39
N PRO A 31 -15.42 -37.85 -13.56
CA PRO A 31 -16.38 -37.15 -12.71
C PRO A 31 -15.74 -36.64 -11.42
N THR A 32 -16.05 -35.40 -11.05
CA THR A 32 -15.55 -34.80 -9.81
C THR A 32 -16.42 -35.24 -8.64
N THR A 33 -15.83 -35.98 -7.69
CA THR A 33 -16.47 -36.28 -6.41
C THR A 33 -15.99 -35.29 -5.35
N ALA A 34 -16.75 -35.09 -4.27
CA ALA A 34 -16.35 -34.20 -3.17
C ALA A 34 -14.96 -34.54 -2.60
N GLN A 35 -14.52 -35.80 -2.71
CA GLN A 35 -13.20 -36.23 -2.26
C GLN A 35 -12.05 -35.79 -3.18
N THR A 36 -12.31 -35.40 -4.42
CA THR A 36 -11.31 -35.14 -5.46
C THR A 36 -11.34 -33.72 -6.03
N MET A 37 -12.30 -32.91 -5.60
CA MET A 37 -12.39 -31.49 -5.95
C MET A 37 -11.15 -30.71 -5.50
N ASN A 38 -10.65 -29.79 -6.34
CA ASN A 38 -9.63 -28.84 -5.93
C ASN A 38 -10.26 -27.74 -5.06
N TYR A 39 -9.99 -27.76 -3.76
CA TYR A 39 -10.51 -26.79 -2.80
C TYR A 39 -9.61 -25.54 -2.63
N ALA A 40 -8.45 -25.48 -3.29
CA ALA A 40 -7.47 -24.42 -3.06
C ALA A 40 -8.03 -23.02 -3.32
N GLY A 41 -8.80 -22.83 -4.40
CA GLY A 41 -9.40 -21.53 -4.75
C GLY A 41 -10.43 -21.05 -3.72
N VAL A 42 -11.31 -21.93 -3.24
CA VAL A 42 -12.34 -21.60 -2.23
C VAL A 42 -11.68 -21.24 -0.89
N ILE A 43 -10.67 -22.00 -0.47
CA ILE A 43 -9.93 -21.72 0.77
C ILE A 43 -9.22 -20.38 0.67
N PHE A 44 -8.57 -20.09 -0.46
CA PHE A 44 -7.91 -18.81 -0.69
C PHE A 44 -8.89 -17.64 -0.62
N ALA A 45 -10.03 -17.70 -1.32
CA ALA A 45 -11.05 -16.67 -1.27
C ALA A 45 -11.63 -16.47 0.15
N GLY A 46 -11.81 -17.56 0.89
CA GLY A 46 -12.19 -17.53 2.30
C GLY A 46 -11.19 -16.74 3.14
N VAL A 47 -9.92 -17.12 3.11
CA VAL A 47 -8.87 -16.41 3.88
C VAL A 47 -8.76 -14.94 3.49
N LEU A 48 -8.85 -14.62 2.20
CA LEU A 48 -8.77 -13.24 1.70
C LEU A 48 -9.95 -12.39 2.18
N SER A 49 -11.17 -12.94 2.16
CA SER A 49 -12.36 -12.26 2.67
C SER A 49 -12.28 -12.04 4.19
N LEU A 50 -11.85 -13.03 4.98
CA LEU A 50 -11.63 -12.85 6.42
C LEU A 50 -10.57 -11.77 6.71
N ALA A 51 -9.46 -11.78 5.98
CA ALA A 51 -8.41 -10.77 6.11
C ALA A 51 -8.93 -9.36 5.77
N LEU A 52 -9.73 -9.24 4.71
CA LEU A 52 -10.34 -7.97 4.30
C LEU A 52 -11.35 -7.48 5.35
N THR A 53 -12.21 -8.35 5.86
CA THR A 53 -13.17 -8.02 6.92
C THR A 53 -12.45 -7.56 8.19
N TRP A 54 -11.41 -8.28 8.61
CA TRP A 54 -10.60 -7.88 9.77
C TRP A 54 -9.90 -6.53 9.55
N TYR A 55 -9.38 -6.30 8.33
CA TYR A 55 -8.77 -5.02 7.96
C TYR A 55 -9.76 -3.86 8.04
N MET A 56 -10.96 -4.04 7.49
CA MET A 56 -12.02 -3.02 7.50
C MET A 56 -12.53 -2.72 8.92
N LEU A 57 -12.66 -3.75 9.77
CA LEU A 57 -13.20 -3.57 11.12
C LEU A 57 -12.19 -2.99 12.11
N SER A 58 -10.92 -3.42 12.04
CA SER A 58 -9.95 -3.18 13.11
C SER A 58 -8.67 -2.50 12.63
N ALA A 59 -8.09 -2.96 11.52
CA ALA A 59 -6.77 -2.48 11.08
C ALA A 59 -6.79 -1.02 10.61
N HIS A 60 -7.88 -0.55 9.98
CA HIS A 60 -8.00 0.86 9.58
C HIS A 60 -7.95 1.82 10.78
N LYS A 61 -8.33 1.37 11.98
CA LYS A 61 -8.33 2.20 13.19
C LYS A 61 -7.00 2.16 13.96
N HIS A 62 -6.18 1.12 13.76
CA HIS A 62 -4.94 0.93 14.51
C HIS A 62 -3.69 1.44 13.77
N TYR A 63 -3.84 1.91 12.53
CA TYR A 63 -2.73 2.41 11.73
C TYR A 63 -2.38 3.86 12.10
N HIS A 64 -1.55 4.03 13.12
CA HIS A 64 -0.85 5.29 13.34
C HIS A 64 0.36 5.37 12.40
N GLY A 65 0.24 6.18 11.35
CA GLY A 65 1.35 6.45 10.44
C GLY A 65 2.57 7.00 11.21
N PRO A 66 3.81 6.72 10.75
CA PRO A 66 5.02 7.09 11.46
C PRO A 66 5.12 8.60 11.68
N GLN A 67 4.95 9.05 12.92
CA GLN A 67 5.10 10.45 13.36
C GLN A 67 6.56 10.84 13.67
N GLY A 68 7.52 9.91 13.57
CA GLY A 68 8.89 10.12 14.02
C GLY A 68 9.83 10.60 12.93
N ASN A 69 9.80 11.89 12.58
CA ASN A 69 10.94 12.73 12.10
C ASN A 69 10.51 13.93 11.24
N LEU A 70 9.25 14.00 10.80
CA LEU A 70 8.74 15.17 10.07
C LEU A 70 8.79 16.44 10.93
N MET A 71 8.45 16.32 12.22
CA MET A 71 8.47 17.43 13.18
C MET A 71 9.89 18.01 13.37
N THR A 72 10.90 17.14 13.50
CA THR A 72 12.32 17.54 13.65
C THR A 72 12.86 18.25 12.40
N ARG A 73 12.49 17.79 11.20
CA ARG A 73 12.93 18.45 9.97
C ARG A 73 12.24 19.80 9.74
N MET A 74 10.96 19.91 10.06
CA MET A 74 10.23 21.19 9.96
C MET A 74 10.84 22.25 10.89
N GLY A 75 11.13 21.89 12.15
CA GLY A 75 11.77 22.81 13.09
C GLY A 75 13.19 23.24 12.67
N ALA A 76 14.01 22.31 12.15
CA ALA A 76 15.35 22.65 11.65
C ALA A 76 15.30 23.59 10.42
N THR A 77 14.31 23.43 9.54
CA THR A 77 14.13 24.32 8.38
C THR A 77 13.62 25.71 8.79
N GLU A 78 12.79 25.81 9.83
CA GLU A 78 12.33 27.10 10.37
C GLU A 78 13.46 27.88 11.05
N GLU A 79 14.33 27.21 11.81
CA GLU A 79 15.52 27.83 12.43
C GLU A 79 16.54 28.33 11.40
N GLU A 80 16.82 27.56 10.34
CA GLU A 80 17.71 27.98 9.24
C GLU A 80 17.14 29.17 8.46
N GLN A 81 15.83 29.18 8.16
CA GLN A 81 15.19 30.31 7.47
C GLN A 81 15.14 31.59 8.31
N GLN A 82 15.02 31.47 9.63
CA GLN A 82 15.03 32.64 10.52
C GLN A 82 16.43 33.25 10.65
N SER A 83 17.47 32.42 10.71
CA SER A 83 18.85 32.91 10.75
C SER A 83 19.27 33.63 9.45
N GLU A 84 18.88 33.08 8.28
CA GLU A 84 19.21 33.70 6.99
C GLU A 84 18.43 35.00 6.73
N SER A 85 17.18 35.10 7.23
CA SER A 85 16.38 36.32 7.11
C SER A 85 16.83 37.44 8.06
N ASP A 86 17.44 37.10 9.21
CA ASP A 86 18.04 38.08 10.13
C ASP A 86 19.40 38.58 9.62
N GLU A 87 20.24 37.69 9.06
CA GLU A 87 21.50 38.08 8.40
C GLU A 87 21.26 38.95 7.15
N THR A 88 20.26 38.61 6.33
CA THR A 88 19.93 39.38 5.13
C THR A 88 19.39 40.78 5.46
N LYS A 89 18.68 40.94 6.60
CA LYS A 89 18.22 42.26 7.08
C LYS A 89 19.37 43.10 7.65
N THR A 90 20.29 42.49 8.39
CA THR A 90 21.49 43.16 8.91
C THR A 90 22.40 43.66 7.79
N SER A 91 22.60 42.86 6.73
CA SER A 91 23.47 43.23 5.60
C SER A 91 22.89 44.32 4.71
N ARG A 92 21.55 44.48 4.66
CA ARG A 92 20.86 45.48 3.83
C ARG A 92 20.58 46.81 4.53
N SER A 93 21.06 47.04 5.75
CA SER A 93 20.95 48.35 6.39
C SER A 93 22.13 49.24 5.95
N PRO A 94 21.94 50.18 4.99
CA PRO A 94 22.96 51.19 4.73
C PRO A 94 23.14 52.06 5.99
N ALA A 95 24.39 52.30 6.36
CA ALA A 95 24.78 53.22 7.42
C ALA A 95 24.50 54.68 7.04
#